data_AF-A0A0X3PMP1-F1
#
_entry.id   AF-A0A0X3PMP1-F1
#
_cell.length_a   1.000
_cell.length_b   1.000
_cell.length_c   1.000
_cell.angle_alpha   90.00
_cell.angle_beta   90.00
_cell.angle_gamma   90.00
#
_symmetry.space_group_name_H-M   'P 1'
#
loop_
_entity.id
_entity.type
_entity.pdbx_description
1 polymer ?
#
loop_
_entity_poly.entity_id
_entity_poly.type
_entity_poly.pdbx_seq_one_letter_code
_entity_poly.pdbx_strand_id
1 'polypeptide(L)'
;LDLLKSAFTSNFFRRKMKSNGNREVKLKLDDELEIASLESGKSLFDTSDYDYSEDKALKKLTYFRLLRFATRMEILLFAIGIISSAGLGSLFPLSMALFADMVDDMIRHLFFNAAKLIEEQIPLFVQLAVVSLVLGFIQMFCLNLSSRRQGQRIRLLFFQSLLRQDASWYDSQASGSLISLISTSVPQIQAGLGNRVGSFVRDFVLFVGCLIMSYIKGWKLALVASSMIPLIIISFAVLGL
;
A
#
# COMPACT_ATOMS: atom_id res chain seq x y z
N LEU A 1 -56.94 60.59 32.04
CA LEU A 1 -56.71 59.92 30.75
C LEU A 1 -55.27 59.42 30.56
N ASP A 2 -54.35 59.68 31.50
CA ASP A 2 -52.93 59.26 31.37
C ASP A 2 -52.60 57.84 31.86
N LEU A 3 -53.49 57.20 32.63
CA LEU A 3 -53.27 55.82 33.09
C LEU A 3 -53.63 54.75 32.04
N LEU A 4 -54.49 55.07 31.08
CA LEU A 4 -54.88 54.13 30.00
C LEU A 4 -53.91 54.13 28.81
N LYS A 5 -53.18 55.23 28.57
CA LYS A 5 -52.11 55.27 27.54
C LYS A 5 -50.84 54.55 27.98
N SER A 6 -50.49 54.58 29.27
CA SER A 6 -49.31 53.87 29.81
C SER A 6 -49.50 52.34 29.81
N ALA A 7 -50.70 51.86 30.14
CA ALA A 7 -51.00 50.43 30.21
C ALA A 7 -51.10 49.74 28.84
N PHE A 8 -51.46 50.47 27.77
CA PHE A 8 -51.60 49.90 26.43
C PHE A 8 -50.26 49.82 25.69
N THR A 9 -49.37 50.80 25.87
CA THR A 9 -48.04 50.80 25.25
C THR A 9 -47.12 49.74 25.88
N SER A 10 -47.23 49.48 27.18
CA SER A 10 -46.40 48.45 27.84
C SER A 10 -46.80 47.02 27.45
N ASN A 11 -48.10 46.75 27.27
CA ASN A 11 -48.58 45.40 26.94
C ASN A 11 -48.38 45.05 25.46
N PHE A 12 -48.46 46.02 24.55
CA PHE A 12 -48.19 45.78 23.12
C PHE A 12 -46.70 45.56 22.86
N PHE A 13 -45.82 46.32 23.53
CA PHE A 13 -44.37 46.15 23.41
C PHE A 13 -43.90 44.84 24.08
N ARG A 14 -44.51 44.44 25.20
CA ARG A 14 -44.20 43.17 25.87
C ARG A 14 -44.66 41.95 25.06
N ARG A 15 -45.75 42.04 24.30
CA ARG A 15 -46.17 40.96 23.37
C ARG A 15 -45.28 40.89 22.12
N LYS A 16 -44.80 42.02 21.60
CA LYS A 16 -43.87 42.01 20.45
C LYS A 16 -42.48 41.53 20.84
N MET A 17 -41.98 41.88 22.03
CA MET A 17 -40.73 41.32 22.60
C MET A 17 -40.85 39.85 22.98
N LYS A 18 -42.01 39.38 23.47
CA LYS A 18 -42.20 37.96 23.80
C LYS A 18 -42.43 37.08 22.56
N SER A 19 -42.98 37.65 21.48
CA SER A 19 -43.15 36.95 20.20
C SER A 19 -41.86 36.93 19.36
N ASN A 20 -41.09 38.03 19.33
CA ASN A 20 -39.75 38.03 18.71
C ASN A 20 -38.74 37.26 19.55
N GLY A 21 -38.78 37.38 20.88
CA GLY A 21 -37.95 36.59 21.80
C GLY A 21 -38.26 35.11 21.71
N ASN A 22 -39.53 34.69 21.64
CA ASN A 22 -39.85 33.27 21.42
C ASN A 22 -39.54 32.80 19.99
N ARG A 23 -39.53 33.68 18.97
CA ARG A 23 -39.11 33.29 17.62
C ARG A 23 -37.60 33.21 17.49
N GLU A 24 -36.84 34.11 18.10
CA GLU A 24 -35.37 34.05 18.14
C GLU A 24 -34.88 32.93 19.05
N VAL A 25 -35.56 32.65 20.16
CA VAL A 25 -35.27 31.50 21.03
C VAL A 25 -35.71 30.20 20.37
N LYS A 26 -36.81 30.18 19.60
CA LYS A 26 -37.23 28.97 18.86
C LYS A 26 -36.39 28.74 17.60
N LEU A 27 -35.97 29.78 16.88
CA LEU A 27 -34.99 29.69 15.80
C LEU A 27 -33.63 29.25 16.33
N LYS A 28 -33.18 29.77 17.48
CA LYS A 28 -31.97 29.28 18.15
C LYS A 28 -32.10 27.86 18.69
N LEU A 29 -33.27 27.45 19.21
CA LEU A 29 -33.49 26.08 19.68
C LEU A 29 -33.61 25.10 18.52
N ASP A 30 -34.23 25.50 17.41
CA ASP A 30 -34.35 24.68 16.21
C ASP A 30 -32.97 24.59 15.52
N ASP A 31 -32.18 25.67 15.45
CA ASP A 31 -30.78 25.66 15.01
C ASP A 31 -29.87 24.88 15.98
N GLU A 32 -30.05 24.98 17.30
CA GLU A 32 -29.31 24.17 18.29
C GLU A 32 -29.73 22.70 18.26
N LEU A 33 -30.99 22.37 17.94
CA LEU A 33 -31.47 20.99 17.76
C LEU A 33 -31.05 20.40 16.41
N GLU A 34 -30.95 21.22 15.36
CA GLU A 34 -30.41 20.82 14.05
C GLU A 34 -28.88 20.67 14.13
N ILE A 35 -28.17 21.56 14.84
CA ILE A 35 -26.74 21.42 15.14
C ILE A 35 -26.47 20.24 16.09
N ALA A 36 -27.32 19.98 17.10
CA ALA A 36 -27.16 18.83 18.01
C ALA A 36 -27.51 17.49 17.34
N SER A 37 -28.45 17.46 16.39
CA SER A 37 -28.73 16.26 15.58
C SER A 37 -27.69 16.06 14.47
N LEU A 38 -27.09 17.13 13.95
CA LEU A 38 -25.92 17.07 13.08
C LEU A 38 -24.65 16.65 13.85
N GLU A 39 -24.43 17.10 15.10
CA GLU A 39 -23.32 16.62 15.96
C GLU A 39 -23.51 15.16 16.38
N SER A 40 -24.73 14.75 16.72
CA SER A 40 -25.05 13.35 17.03
C SER A 40 -24.88 12.45 15.79
N GLY A 41 -25.27 12.94 14.60
CA GLY A 41 -25.05 12.27 13.31
C GLY A 41 -23.59 12.26 12.86
N LYS A 42 -22.77 13.24 13.26
CA LYS A 42 -21.32 13.28 13.01
C LYS A 42 -20.54 12.43 14.00
N SER A 43 -21.03 12.27 15.24
CA SER A 43 -20.40 11.41 16.26
C SER A 43 -20.51 9.90 15.93
N LEU A 44 -21.43 9.50 15.06
CA LEU A 44 -21.51 8.13 14.54
C LEU A 44 -20.58 7.87 13.34
N PHE A 45 -19.98 8.94 12.79
CA PHE A 45 -18.99 8.87 11.72
C PHE A 45 -17.79 9.76 12.03
N ASP A 46 -17.44 9.83 13.31
CA ASP A 46 -16.14 10.34 13.74
C ASP A 46 -15.21 9.13 13.79
N THR A 47 -14.45 8.92 12.72
CA THR A 47 -13.34 7.97 12.70
C THR A 47 -12.13 8.63 13.38
N SER A 48 -12.36 9.14 14.60
CA SER A 48 -11.34 9.61 15.51
C SER A 48 -11.09 8.52 16.54
N ASP A 49 -9.83 8.11 16.60
CA ASP A 49 -9.21 7.53 17.78
C ASP A 49 -9.80 6.22 18.30
N TYR A 50 -9.67 5.17 17.48
CA TYR A 50 -9.15 3.92 18.06
C TYR A 50 -7.67 4.16 18.39
N ASP A 51 -7.45 4.81 19.52
CA ASP A 51 -6.17 4.92 20.22
C ASP A 51 -5.62 3.51 20.44
N TYR A 52 -4.84 3.06 19.46
CA TYR A 52 -3.99 1.90 19.58
C TYR A 52 -2.74 2.31 20.36
N SER A 53 -2.90 2.84 21.58
CA SER A 53 -1.84 3.10 22.53
C SER A 53 -0.55 3.60 21.85
N GLU A 54 -0.59 4.84 21.36
CA GLU A 54 0.58 5.53 20.85
C GLU A 54 1.52 5.94 22.00
N ASP A 55 2.06 4.96 22.75
CA ASP A 55 3.29 5.12 23.55
C ASP A 55 3.86 3.81 24.12
N LYS A 56 3.93 2.77 23.28
CA LYS A 56 5.13 1.94 23.29
C LYS A 56 5.76 2.10 21.93
N ALA A 57 6.81 2.91 21.84
CA ALA A 57 7.75 2.93 20.73
C ALA A 57 7.81 1.53 20.11
N LEU A 58 7.08 1.33 19.01
CA LEU A 58 6.91 0.02 18.41
C LEU A 58 8.30 -0.37 17.98
N LYS A 59 8.96 -1.18 18.82
CA LYS A 59 10.35 -1.58 18.61
C LYS A 59 10.36 -2.18 17.23
N LYS A 60 10.91 -1.45 16.25
CA LYS A 60 10.93 -1.86 14.83
C LYS A 60 11.43 -3.29 14.83
N LEU A 61 10.50 -4.23 14.63
CA LEU A 61 10.84 -5.63 14.66
C LEU A 61 11.66 -5.85 13.41
N THR A 62 12.92 -6.21 13.60
CA THR A 62 13.81 -6.58 12.50
C THR A 62 13.08 -7.61 11.64
N TYR A 63 12.97 -7.38 10.33
CA TYR A 63 12.31 -8.30 9.38
C TYR A 63 12.79 -9.76 9.55
N PHE A 64 14.08 -9.94 9.84
CA PHE A 64 14.68 -11.25 10.10
C PHE A 64 14.12 -11.95 11.35
N ARG A 65 13.56 -11.22 12.31
CA ARG A 65 12.91 -11.77 13.51
C ARG A 65 11.53 -12.36 13.18
N LEU A 66 10.86 -11.88 12.13
CA LEU A 66 9.64 -12.50 11.59
C LEU A 66 9.93 -13.88 10.98
N LEU A 67 11.06 -14.00 10.28
CA LEU A 67 11.49 -15.26 9.66
C LEU A 67 11.93 -16.33 10.67
N ARG A 68 12.08 -15.99 11.97
CA ARG A 68 12.46 -16.95 13.01
C ARG A 68 11.49 -18.13 13.16
N PHE A 69 10.22 -17.94 12.78
CA PHE A 69 9.21 -19.00 12.84
C PHE A 69 9.25 -19.96 11.65
N ALA A 70 10.09 -19.68 10.65
CA ALA A 70 10.24 -20.50 9.44
C ALA A 70 11.05 -21.77 9.71
N THR A 71 10.55 -22.88 9.19
CA THR A 71 11.24 -24.17 9.13
C THR A 71 12.33 -24.16 8.06
N ARG A 72 13.29 -25.10 8.13
CA ARG A 72 14.38 -25.22 7.14
C ARG A 72 13.87 -25.33 5.70
N MET A 73 12.76 -26.05 5.49
CA MET A 73 12.14 -26.17 4.16
C MET A 73 11.55 -24.84 3.66
N GLU A 74 10.90 -24.07 4.53
CA GLU A 74 10.31 -22.77 4.17
C GLU A 74 11.39 -21.73 3.83
N ILE A 75 12.55 -21.80 4.50
CA ILE A 75 13.72 -20.98 4.20
C ILE A 75 14.30 -21.35 2.84
N LEU A 76 14.40 -22.65 2.51
CA LEU A 76 14.84 -23.09 1.18
C LEU A 76 13.88 -22.63 0.08
N LEU A 77 12.56 -22.79 0.26
CA LEU A 77 11.56 -22.30 -0.69
C LEU A 77 11.65 -20.79 -0.87
N PHE A 78 11.85 -20.05 0.23
CA PHE A 78 12.02 -18.61 0.19
C PHE A 78 13.27 -18.22 -0.60
N ALA A 79 14.42 -18.85 -0.31
CA ALA A 79 15.68 -18.60 -1.03
C ALA A 79 15.56 -18.87 -2.53
N ILE A 80 14.93 -19.99 -2.93
CA ILE A 80 14.66 -20.32 -4.34
C ILE A 80 13.81 -19.22 -4.99
N GLY A 81 12.75 -18.77 -4.30
CA GLY A 81 11.90 -17.68 -4.79
C GLY A 81 12.66 -16.37 -5.01
N ILE A 82 13.59 -16.02 -4.13
CA ILE A 82 14.44 -14.82 -4.26
C ILE A 82 15.41 -14.94 -5.45
N ILE A 83 16.02 -16.12 -5.65
CA ILE A 83 16.92 -16.36 -6.78
C ILE A 83 16.14 -16.27 -8.10
N SER A 84 14.96 -16.90 -8.19
CA SER A 84 14.10 -16.80 -9.38
C SER A 84 13.63 -15.37 -9.64
N SER A 85 13.33 -14.61 -8.58
CA SER A 85 12.98 -13.20 -8.65
C SER A 85 14.09 -12.33 -9.25
N ALA A 86 15.34 -12.58 -8.85
CA ALA A 86 16.49 -11.88 -9.40
C ALA A 86 16.67 -12.21 -10.88
N GLY A 87 16.49 -13.48 -11.26
CA GLY A 87 16.46 -13.90 -12.66
C GLY A 87 15.45 -13.11 -13.48
N LEU A 88 14.20 -13.03 -13.03
CA LEU A 88 13.16 -12.25 -13.72
C LEU A 88 13.45 -10.77 -13.85
N GLY A 89 14.09 -10.16 -12.83
CA GLY A 89 14.49 -8.75 -12.89
C GLY A 89 15.51 -8.49 -13.99
N SER A 90 16.46 -9.41 -14.16
CA SER A 90 17.50 -9.34 -15.20
C SER A 90 17.00 -9.67 -16.61
N LEU A 91 15.87 -10.37 -16.75
CA LEU A 91 15.34 -10.74 -18.07
C LEU A 91 14.92 -9.50 -18.88
N PHE A 92 14.34 -8.48 -18.25
CA PHE A 92 13.88 -7.28 -18.95
C PHE A 92 15.00 -6.47 -19.64
N PRO A 93 16.11 -6.09 -18.95
CA PRO A 93 17.22 -5.42 -19.63
C PRO A 93 17.87 -6.31 -20.69
N LEU A 94 17.84 -7.64 -20.51
CA LEU A 94 18.34 -8.59 -21.50
C LEU A 94 17.46 -8.63 -22.76
N SER A 95 16.13 -8.66 -22.61
CA SER A 95 15.19 -8.53 -23.74
C SER A 95 15.37 -7.22 -24.49
N MET A 96 15.61 -6.13 -23.75
CA MET A 96 15.85 -4.82 -24.36
C MET A 96 17.17 -4.80 -25.16
N ALA A 97 18.21 -5.46 -24.67
CA ALA A 97 19.49 -5.57 -25.39
C ALA A 97 19.34 -6.38 -26.69
N LEU A 98 18.67 -7.53 -26.65
CA LEU A 98 18.38 -8.33 -27.86
C LEU A 98 17.57 -7.55 -28.88
N PHE A 99 16.58 -6.77 -28.42
CA PHE A 99 15.79 -5.92 -29.30
C PHE A 99 16.64 -4.82 -29.94
N ALA A 100 17.55 -4.20 -29.19
CA ALA A 100 18.46 -3.19 -29.73
C ALA A 100 19.37 -3.78 -30.84
N ASP A 101 19.90 -4.99 -30.63
CA ASP A 101 20.74 -5.66 -31.63
C ASP A 101 19.93 -6.03 -32.89
N MET A 102 18.67 -6.45 -32.73
CA MET A 102 17.75 -6.70 -33.85
C MET A 102 17.50 -5.44 -34.69
N VAL A 103 17.34 -4.28 -34.05
CA VAL A 103 17.15 -3.00 -34.74
C VAL A 103 18.43 -2.59 -35.48
N ASP A 104 19.60 -2.75 -34.85
CA ASP A 104 20.89 -2.44 -35.47
C ASP A 104 21.14 -3.28 -36.73
N ASP A 105 20.83 -4.58 -36.70
CA ASP A 105 20.99 -5.48 -37.85
C ASP A 105 20.03 -5.13 -38.99
N MET A 106 18.80 -4.73 -38.67
CA MET A 106 17.83 -4.25 -39.66
C MET A 106 18.33 -2.97 -40.36
N ILE A 107 18.93 -2.04 -39.61
CA ILE A 107 19.46 -0.78 -40.16
C ILE A 107 20.68 -1.03 -41.04
N ARG A 108 21.58 -1.94 -40.64
CA ARG A 108 22.83 -2.23 -41.37
C ARG A 108 22.58 -3.00 -42.67
N HIS A 109 21.61 -3.91 -42.68
CA HIS A 109 21.29 -4.74 -43.85
C HIS A 109 20.02 -4.22 -44.53
N LEU A 110 20.14 -3.07 -45.22
CA LEU A 110 19.08 -2.38 -45.96
C LEU A 110 18.19 -3.37 -46.77
N PHE A 111 17.10 -3.82 -46.14
CA PHE A 111 15.95 -4.59 -46.63
C PHE A 111 16.14 -5.94 -47.35
N PHE A 112 17.25 -6.22 -48.06
CA PHE A 112 17.32 -7.40 -48.93
C PHE A 112 17.84 -8.69 -48.26
N ASN A 113 18.58 -8.59 -47.15
CA ASN A 113 19.08 -9.75 -46.38
C ASN A 113 18.66 -9.76 -44.91
N ALA A 114 17.96 -8.72 -44.43
CA ALA A 114 17.52 -8.62 -43.04
C ALA A 114 16.53 -9.73 -42.65
N ALA A 115 15.69 -10.19 -43.59
CA ALA A 115 14.66 -11.19 -43.31
C ALA A 115 15.24 -12.53 -42.79
N LYS A 116 16.38 -12.99 -43.35
CA LYS A 116 17.03 -14.24 -42.89
C LYS A 116 17.71 -14.09 -41.53
N LEU A 117 18.32 -12.93 -41.26
CA LEU A 117 18.96 -12.67 -39.96
C LEU A 117 17.91 -12.53 -38.84
N ILE A 118 16.76 -11.91 -39.13
CA ILE A 118 15.66 -11.80 -38.17
C ILE A 118 15.09 -13.19 -37.84
N GLU A 119 14.94 -14.06 -38.84
CA GLU A 119 14.46 -15.44 -38.63
C GLU A 119 15.34 -16.23 -37.65
N GLU A 120 16.65 -15.99 -37.66
CA GLU A 120 17.60 -16.60 -36.73
C GLU A 120 17.49 -16.07 -35.29
N GLN A 121 17.01 -14.84 -35.09
CA GLN A 121 16.86 -14.21 -33.77
C GLN A 121 15.52 -14.52 -33.07
N ILE A 122 14.47 -14.87 -33.83
CA ILE A 122 13.16 -15.29 -33.30
C ILE A 122 13.25 -16.40 -32.23
N PRO A 123 14.00 -17.50 -32.40
CA PRO A 123 14.06 -18.57 -31.39
C PRO A 123 14.61 -18.10 -30.04
N LEU A 124 15.50 -17.10 -30.00
CA LEU A 124 16.04 -16.55 -28.75
C LEU A 124 14.95 -15.82 -27.94
N PHE A 125 14.07 -15.05 -28.60
CA PHE A 125 12.93 -14.43 -27.95
C PHE A 125 11.93 -15.45 -27.40
N VAL A 126 11.70 -16.55 -28.14
CA VAL A 126 10.82 -17.64 -27.68
C VAL A 126 11.42 -18.32 -26.46
N GLN A 127 12.72 -18.63 -26.46
CA GLN A 127 13.40 -19.22 -25.31
C GLN A 127 13.33 -18.29 -24.08
N LEU A 128 13.55 -17.00 -24.27
CA LEU A 128 13.45 -16.02 -23.19
C LEU A 128 12.04 -15.92 -22.62
N ALA A 129 11.00 -15.97 -23.47
CA ALA A 129 9.61 -15.98 -23.04
C ALA A 129 9.30 -17.22 -22.17
N VAL A 130 9.73 -18.41 -22.60
CA VAL A 130 9.56 -19.66 -21.84
C VAL A 130 10.29 -19.59 -20.50
N VAL A 131 11.53 -19.11 -20.49
CA VAL A 131 12.32 -18.93 -19.25
C VAL A 131 11.65 -17.94 -18.29
N SER A 132 11.10 -16.84 -18.81
CA SER A 132 10.38 -15.85 -17.99
C SER A 132 9.12 -16.44 -17.34
N LEU A 133 8.37 -17.26 -18.08
CA LEU A 133 7.17 -17.91 -17.57
C LEU A 133 7.54 -18.88 -16.44
N VAL A 134 8.56 -19.71 -16.64
CA VAL A 134 9.00 -20.70 -15.65
C VAL A 134 9.52 -20.01 -14.38
N LEU A 135 10.40 -19.02 -14.52
CA LEU A 135 10.94 -18.27 -13.38
C LEU A 135 9.84 -17.52 -12.61
N GLY A 136 8.89 -16.90 -13.32
CA GLY A 136 7.74 -16.21 -12.72
C GLY A 136 6.82 -17.13 -11.97
N PHE A 137 6.52 -18.30 -12.54
CA PHE A 137 5.72 -19.30 -11.88
C PHE A 137 6.40 -19.81 -10.60
N ILE A 138 7.69 -20.16 -10.67
CA ILE A 138 8.46 -20.64 -9.51
C ILE A 138 8.53 -19.56 -8.43
N GLN A 139 8.86 -18.31 -8.79
CA GLN A 139 8.92 -17.20 -7.84
C GLN A 139 7.58 -17.04 -7.10
N MET A 140 6.49 -16.89 -7.85
CA MET A 140 5.18 -16.62 -7.27
C MET A 140 4.70 -17.80 -6.42
N PHE A 141 4.88 -19.03 -6.90
CA PHE A 141 4.47 -20.24 -6.18
C PHE A 141 5.27 -20.40 -4.88
N CYS A 142 6.60 -20.35 -4.92
CA CYS A 142 7.45 -20.58 -3.76
C CYS A 142 7.25 -19.52 -2.66
N LEU A 143 7.18 -18.23 -3.03
CA LEU A 143 6.99 -17.15 -2.05
C LEU A 143 5.60 -17.14 -1.45
N ASN A 144 4.54 -17.36 -2.24
CA ASN A 144 3.18 -17.43 -1.71
C ASN A 144 2.98 -18.66 -0.82
N LEU A 145 3.51 -19.82 -1.20
CA LEU A 145 3.39 -21.04 -0.40
C LEU A 145 4.12 -20.91 0.94
N SER A 146 5.35 -20.36 0.94
CA SER A 146 6.12 -20.14 2.17
C SER A 146 5.42 -19.16 3.11
N SER A 147 4.91 -18.03 2.59
CA SER A 147 4.17 -17.05 3.38
C SER A 147 2.87 -17.60 3.97
N ARG A 148 2.10 -18.37 3.19
CA ARG A 148 0.85 -18.97 3.67
C ARG A 148 1.08 -19.90 4.86
N ARG A 149 2.09 -20.79 4.78
CA ARG A 149 2.44 -21.72 5.87
C ARG A 149 2.91 -20.99 7.13
N GLN A 150 3.79 -20.00 6.98
CA GLN A 150 4.27 -19.20 8.10
C GLN A 150 3.11 -18.45 8.78
N GLY A 151 2.20 -17.83 8.01
CA GLY A 151 1.07 -17.12 8.59
C GLY A 151 0.05 -18.04 9.27
N GLN A 152 -0.17 -19.26 8.79
CA GLN A 152 -1.00 -20.25 9.51
C GLN A 152 -0.38 -20.62 10.87
N ARG A 153 0.93 -20.84 10.92
CA ARG A 153 1.64 -21.12 12.18
C ARG A 153 1.56 -19.94 13.15
N ILE A 154 1.71 -18.71 12.67
CA ILE A 154 1.57 -17.51 13.50
C ILE A 154 0.16 -17.43 14.10
N ARG A 155 -0.89 -17.73 13.31
CA ARG A 155 -2.27 -17.76 13.84
C ARG A 155 -2.45 -18.80 14.94
N LEU A 156 -1.90 -20.00 14.77
CA LEU A 156 -1.99 -21.05 15.78
C LEU A 156 -1.27 -20.68 17.08
N LEU A 157 -0.05 -20.15 16.98
CA LEU A 157 0.72 -19.70 18.16
C LEU A 157 0.06 -18.52 18.87
N PHE A 158 -0.51 -17.60 18.10
CA PHE A 158 -1.26 -16.47 18.65
C PHE A 158 -2.50 -16.96 19.40
N PHE A 159 -3.30 -17.85 18.79
CA PHE A 159 -4.50 -18.42 19.43
C PHE A 159 -4.16 -19.23 20.69
N GLN A 160 -3.07 -20.01 20.65
CA GLN A 160 -2.59 -20.75 21.82
C GLN A 160 -2.13 -19.82 22.95
N SER A 161 -1.49 -18.70 22.62
CA SER A 161 -1.06 -17.70 23.61
C SER A 161 -2.25 -16.95 24.18
N LEU A 162 -3.24 -16.63 23.33
CA LEU A 162 -4.48 -16.00 23.72
C LEU A 162 -5.20 -16.86 24.77
N LEU A 163 -5.45 -18.15 24.49
CA LEU A 163 -6.12 -19.06 25.42
C LEU A 163 -5.43 -19.25 26.78
N ARG A 164 -4.15 -18.88 26.92
CA ARG A 164 -3.38 -18.98 28.18
C ARG A 164 -3.40 -17.70 29.02
N GLN A 165 -4.05 -16.65 28.54
CA GLN A 165 -4.07 -15.34 29.17
C GLN A 165 -5.15 -15.26 30.27
N ASP A 166 -4.89 -14.49 31.33
CA ASP A 166 -5.80 -14.36 32.48
C ASP A 166 -7.10 -13.62 32.14
N ALA A 167 -8.20 -13.96 32.80
CA ALA A 167 -9.52 -13.34 32.61
C ALA A 167 -9.50 -11.81 32.83
N SER A 168 -8.71 -11.32 33.81
CA SER A 168 -8.55 -9.88 34.06
C SER A 168 -7.93 -9.13 32.88
N TRP A 169 -7.11 -9.78 32.05
CA TRP A 169 -6.56 -9.17 30.84
C TRP A 169 -7.62 -9.11 29.73
N TYR A 170 -8.46 -10.14 29.62
CA TYR A 170 -9.57 -10.16 28.67
C TYR A 170 -10.59 -9.07 28.95
N ASP A 171 -10.93 -8.82 30.21
CA ASP A 171 -11.88 -7.76 30.60
C ASP A 171 -11.36 -6.35 30.27
N SER A 172 -10.03 -6.18 30.20
CA SER A 172 -9.41 -4.91 29.81
C SER A 172 -9.45 -4.64 28.29
N GLN A 173 -9.72 -5.66 27.48
CA GLN A 173 -9.70 -5.55 26.02
C GLN A 173 -11.14 -5.44 25.47
N ALA A 174 -11.36 -4.49 24.55
CA ALA A 174 -12.65 -4.37 23.88
C ALA A 174 -13.04 -5.68 23.16
N SER A 175 -14.29 -6.12 23.37
CA SER A 175 -14.88 -7.30 22.74
C SER A 175 -14.69 -7.26 21.22
N GLY A 176 -14.06 -8.29 20.66
CA GLY A 176 -13.83 -8.40 19.21
C GLY A 176 -12.57 -7.69 18.67
N SER A 177 -11.92 -6.83 19.45
CA SER A 177 -10.68 -6.14 19.05
C SER A 177 -9.56 -7.13 18.70
N LEU A 178 -9.40 -8.17 19.52
CA LEU A 178 -8.44 -9.27 19.33
C LEU A 178 -8.65 -10.06 18.02
N ILE A 179 -9.92 -10.32 17.68
CA ILE A 179 -10.29 -11.09 16.48
C ILE A 179 -10.05 -10.23 15.24
N SER A 180 -10.35 -8.93 15.31
CA SER A 180 -10.02 -7.97 14.26
C SER A 180 -8.50 -7.83 14.08
N LEU A 181 -7.77 -7.79 15.19
CA LEU A 181 -6.31 -7.66 15.19
C LEU A 181 -5.63 -8.82 14.48
N ILE A 182 -5.96 -10.06 14.81
CA ILE A 182 -5.37 -11.24 14.15
C ILE A 182 -5.79 -11.31 12.67
N SER A 183 -7.04 -10.97 12.37
CA SER A 183 -7.58 -11.01 11.01
C SER A 183 -6.97 -9.96 10.10
N THR A 184 -6.51 -8.83 10.65
CA THR A 184 -5.86 -7.76 9.88
C THR A 184 -4.34 -7.90 9.86
N SER A 185 -3.73 -8.15 11.02
CA SER A 185 -2.27 -8.14 11.16
C SER A 185 -1.61 -9.34 10.49
N VAL A 186 -2.23 -10.54 10.55
CA VAL A 186 -1.61 -11.72 9.95
C VAL A 186 -1.58 -11.64 8.42
N PRO A 187 -2.66 -11.27 7.71
CA PRO A 187 -2.58 -11.06 6.26
C PRO A 187 -1.58 -9.99 5.85
N GLN A 188 -1.42 -8.91 6.61
CA GLN A 188 -0.40 -7.90 6.33
C GLN A 188 1.01 -8.48 6.43
N ILE A 189 1.30 -9.27 7.47
CA ILE A 189 2.57 -9.99 7.62
C ILE A 189 2.77 -10.99 6.47
N GLN A 190 1.73 -11.73 6.10
CA GLN A 190 1.76 -12.67 4.97
C GLN A 190 2.02 -11.96 3.64
N ALA A 191 1.37 -10.83 3.39
CA ALA A 191 1.62 -10.02 2.19
C ALA A 191 3.05 -9.51 2.16
N GLY A 192 3.57 -9.06 3.31
CA GLY A 192 4.95 -8.61 3.48
C GLY A 192 5.98 -9.71 3.22
N LEU A 193 5.76 -10.95 3.67
CA LEU A 193 6.70 -12.07 3.47
C LEU A 193 6.51 -12.82 2.14
N GLY A 194 5.36 -12.64 1.48
CA GLY A 194 5.00 -13.35 0.26
C GLY A 194 5.48 -12.64 -1.00
N ASN A 195 4.55 -12.38 -1.92
CA ASN A 195 4.88 -11.84 -3.24
C ASN A 195 5.53 -10.45 -3.19
N ARG A 196 5.24 -9.63 -2.18
CA ARG A 196 5.75 -8.24 -2.11
C ARG A 196 7.27 -8.18 -2.02
N VAL A 197 7.90 -9.05 -1.21
CA VAL A 197 9.37 -9.12 -1.14
C VAL A 197 9.97 -9.62 -2.45
N GLY A 198 9.32 -10.59 -3.11
CA GLY A 198 9.71 -11.01 -4.46
C GLY A 198 9.68 -9.84 -5.45
N SER A 199 8.54 -9.17 -5.57
CA SER A 199 8.43 -7.99 -6.45
C SER A 199 9.48 -6.93 -6.14
N PHE A 200 9.72 -6.62 -4.86
CA PHE A 200 10.74 -5.66 -4.45
C PHE A 200 12.15 -6.04 -4.94
N VAL A 201 12.56 -7.30 -4.76
CA VAL A 201 13.87 -7.78 -5.24
C VAL A 201 13.94 -7.74 -6.77
N ARG A 202 12.88 -8.20 -7.46
CA ARG A 202 12.79 -8.15 -8.93
C ARG A 202 12.95 -6.70 -9.45
N ASP A 203 12.22 -5.76 -8.86
CA ASP A 203 12.22 -4.35 -9.27
C ASP A 203 13.56 -3.68 -8.94
N PHE A 204 14.21 -4.07 -7.83
CA PHE A 204 15.55 -3.60 -7.51
C PHE A 204 16.60 -4.09 -8.52
N VAL A 205 16.58 -5.39 -8.86
CA VAL A 205 17.49 -5.96 -9.87
C VAL A 205 17.22 -5.35 -11.24
N LEU A 206 15.95 -5.18 -11.60
CA LEU A 206 15.54 -4.49 -12.83
C LEU A 206 16.10 -3.07 -12.90
N PHE A 207 15.93 -2.29 -11.83
CA PHE A 207 16.43 -0.92 -11.75
C PHE A 207 17.94 -0.85 -11.98
N VAL A 208 18.70 -1.68 -11.26
CA VAL A 208 20.16 -1.75 -11.40
C VAL A 208 20.56 -2.24 -12.80
N GLY A 209 19.89 -3.27 -13.33
CA GLY A 209 20.17 -3.82 -14.65
C GLY A 209 19.91 -2.83 -15.79
N CYS A 210 18.80 -2.09 -15.72
CA CYS A 210 18.47 -1.04 -16.69
C CYS A 210 19.46 0.13 -16.62
N LEU A 211 19.86 0.56 -15.41
CA LEU A 211 20.88 1.60 -15.25
C LEU A 211 22.20 1.17 -15.90
N ILE A 212 22.69 -0.03 -15.59
CA ILE A 212 23.95 -0.55 -16.14
C ILE A 212 23.86 -0.62 -17.68
N MET A 213 22.80 -1.21 -18.23
CA MET A 213 22.63 -1.32 -19.69
C MET A 213 22.57 0.06 -20.39
N SER A 214 21.91 1.04 -19.77
CA SER A 214 21.82 2.40 -20.30
C SER A 214 23.21 3.05 -20.44
N TYR A 215 24.05 2.95 -19.41
CA TYR A 215 25.41 3.51 -19.45
C TYR A 215 26.34 2.77 -20.42
N ILE A 216 26.16 1.46 -20.62
CA ILE A 216 26.98 0.67 -21.55
C ILE A 216 26.71 1.05 -23.01
N LYS A 217 25.44 1.09 -23.45
CA LYS A 217 25.10 1.38 -24.85
C LYS A 217 25.38 2.84 -25.24
N GLY A 218 25.24 3.78 -24.30
CA GLY A 218 25.51 5.19 -24.60
C GLY A 218 25.53 6.08 -23.37
N TRP A 219 26.72 6.29 -22.80
CA TRP A 219 26.90 7.12 -21.60
C TRP A 219 26.43 8.57 -21.75
N LYS A 220 26.53 9.17 -22.95
CA LYS A 220 26.08 10.54 -23.21
C LYS A 220 24.55 10.67 -23.14
N LEU A 221 23.82 9.74 -23.77
CA LEU A 221 22.35 9.75 -23.77
C LEU A 221 21.82 9.40 -22.36
N ALA A 222 22.48 8.46 -21.68
CA ALA A 222 22.14 8.08 -20.32
C ALA A 222 22.28 9.24 -19.31
N LEU A 223 23.32 10.08 -19.43
CA LEU A 223 23.51 11.27 -18.58
C LEU A 223 22.40 12.31 -18.77
N VAL A 224 21.93 12.50 -20.01
CA VAL A 224 20.82 13.41 -20.27
C VAL A 224 19.53 12.87 -19.64
N ALA A 225 19.27 11.56 -19.78
CA ALA A 225 18.12 10.92 -19.15
C ALA A 225 18.18 10.95 -17.61
N SER A 226 19.36 10.73 -17.01
CA SER A 226 19.51 10.74 -15.56
C SER A 226 19.32 12.13 -14.95
N SER A 227 19.64 13.21 -15.70
CA SER A 227 19.35 14.58 -15.29
C SER A 227 17.84 14.88 -15.15
N MET A 228 16.96 14.10 -15.78
CA MET A 228 15.50 14.27 -15.65
C MET A 228 14.93 13.60 -14.39
N ILE A 229 15.61 12.59 -13.83
CA ILE A 229 15.21 11.88 -12.61
C ILE A 229 14.96 12.82 -11.42
N PRO A 230 15.87 13.77 -11.05
CA PRO A 230 15.62 14.66 -9.92
C PRO A 230 14.43 15.59 -10.15
N LEU A 231 14.19 16.03 -11.39
CA LEU A 231 13.04 16.87 -11.73
C LEU A 231 11.72 16.11 -11.52
N ILE A 232 11.70 14.83 -11.88
CA ILE A 232 10.57 13.92 -11.62
C ILE A 232 10.37 13.75 -10.11
N ILE A 233 11.43 13.53 -9.33
CA ILE A 233 11.35 13.38 -7.86
C ILE A 233 10.76 14.62 -7.20
N ILE A 234 11.21 15.82 -7.60
CA ILE A 234 10.67 17.09 -7.09
C ILE A 234 9.17 17.19 -7.42
N SER A 235 8.78 16.79 -8.62
CA SER A 235 7.37 16.86 -9.04
C SER A 235 6.47 15.91 -8.23
N PHE A 236 6.92 14.68 -7.96
CA PHE A 236 6.22 13.75 -7.08
C PHE A 236 6.13 14.27 -5.64
N ALA A 237 7.23 14.83 -5.12
CA ALA A 237 7.26 15.41 -3.78
C ALA A 237 6.28 16.58 -3.63
N VAL A 238 6.16 17.44 -4.64
CA VAL A 238 5.21 18.57 -4.63
C VAL A 238 3.75 18.08 -4.66
N LEU A 239 3.47 16.98 -5.35
CA LEU A 239 2.14 16.37 -5.39
C LEU A 239 1.77 15.60 -4.11
N GLY A 240 2.70 15.46 -3.15
CA GLY A 240 2.47 14.74 -1.90
C GLY A 240 2.42 13.21 -2.05
N LEU A 241 3.03 12.68 -3.12
CA LEU A 241 3.21 11.24 -3.38
C LEU A 241 4.53 10.70 -2.82
#